data_AF-A0A7L4ZEG7-F1
#
_entry.id   AF-A0A7L4ZEG7-F1
#
_cell.length_a   1.000
_cell.length_b   1.000
_cell.length_c   1.000
_cell.angle_alpha   90.00
_cell.angle_beta   90.00
_cell.angle_gamma   90.00
#
_symmetry.space_group_name_H-M   'P 1'
#
loop_
_entity.id
_entity.type
_entity.pdbx_description
1 polymer ?
#
loop_
_entity_poly.entity_id
_entity_poly.type
_entity_poly.pdbx_seq_one_letter_code
_entity_poly.pdbx_strand_id
1 'polypeptide(L)' 'MNIIWTDFAIDNFKKIVDYYSIKVSKKVAHKIRKQLLESTSQLKDNPESGQIEYNLEKLK' A
#
# COMPACT_ATOMS: atom_id res chain seq x y z
N MET A 1 -11.73 -11.81 -4.49
CA MET A 1 -11.88 -10.33 -4.51
C MET A 1 -10.97 -9.74 -5.59
N ASN A 2 -11.39 -8.69 -6.30
CA ASN A 2 -10.50 -7.97 -7.22
C ASN A 2 -9.87 -6.77 -6.51
N ILE A 3 -8.54 -6.66 -6.56
CA ILE A 3 -7.82 -5.52 -6.00
C ILE A 3 -7.76 -4.43 -7.06
N ILE A 4 -8.36 -3.28 -6.76
CA ILE A 4 -8.35 -2.09 -7.62
C ILE A 4 -7.66 -0.97 -6.86
N TRP A 5 -6.72 -0.30 -7.53
CA TRP A 5 -6.02 0.87 -6.98
C TRP A 5 -6.58 2.12 -7.64
N THR A 6 -6.94 3.11 -6.84
CA THR A 6 -7.30 4.43 -7.38
C THR A 6 -6.05 5.15 -7.90
N ASP A 7 -6.23 6.10 -8.81
CA ASP A 7 -5.12 6.94 -9.30
C ASP A 7 -4.40 7.64 -8.14
N PHE A 8 -5.16 8.10 -7.13
CA PHE A 8 -4.61 8.66 -5.90
C PHE A 8 -3.68 7.67 -5.18
N ALA A 9 -4.08 6.41 -5.05
CA ALA A 9 -3.26 5.38 -4.41
C ALA A 9 -1.99 5.08 -5.23
N ILE A 10 -2.10 5.02 -6.56
CA ILE A 10 -0.97 4.80 -7.48
C ILE A 10 0.04 5.96 -7.36
N ASP A 11 -0.43 7.20 -7.34
CA ASP A 11 0.42 8.38 -7.19
C ASP A 11 1.15 8.40 -5.84
N ASN A 12 0.47 8.06 -4.75
CA ASN A 12 1.10 7.95 -3.43
C ASN A 12 2.13 6.82 -3.40
N PHE A 13 1.81 5.66 -3.98
CA PHE A 13 2.75 4.55 -4.11
C PHE A 13 4.02 4.96 -4.84
N LYS A 14 3.88 5.67 -5.98
CA LYS A 14 5.01 6.21 -6.74
C LYS A 14 5.85 7.18 -5.91
N LYS A 15 5.22 8.13 -5.22
CA LYS A 15 5.92 9.09 -4.34
C LYS A 15 6.73 8.39 -3.25
N ILE A 16 6.20 7.33 -2.63
CA ILE A 16 6.92 6.53 -1.63
C ILE A 16 8.16 5.89 -2.26
N VAL A 17 7.99 5.17 -3.38
CA VAL A 17 9.11 4.47 -4.04
C VAL A 17 10.18 5.45 -4.51
N ASP A 18 9.77 6.58 -5.11
CA ASP A 18 10.68 7.62 -5.60
C ASP A 18 11.48 8.25 -4.45
N TYR A 19 10.83 8.55 -3.32
CA TYR A 19 11.50 9.07 -2.13
C TYR A 19 12.64 8.16 -1.67
N TYR A 20 12.38 6.86 -1.51
CA TYR A 20 13.41 5.90 -1.06
C TYR A 20 14.49 5.65 -2.12
N SER A 21 14.14 5.78 -3.40
CA SER A 21 15.11 5.66 -4.50
C SER A 21 16.13 6.81 -4.45
N ILE A 22 15.68 8.02 -4.14
CA ILE A 22 16.50 9.24 -4.07
C ILE A 22 17.25 9.34 -2.75
N LYS A 23 16.58 9.09 -1.62
CA LYS A 23 17.11 9.36 -0.27
C LYS A 23 17.90 8.21 0.35
N VAL A 24 17.72 6.98 -0.14
CA VAL A 24 18.36 5.79 0.44
C VAL A 24 19.12 4.98 -0.61
N SER A 25 18.40 4.25 -1.46
CA SER A 25 18.98 3.52 -2.60
C SER A 25 17.89 2.88 -3.45
N LYS A 26 18.21 2.62 -4.73
CA LYS A 26 17.35 1.83 -5.63
C LYS A 26 17.03 0.44 -5.06
N LYS A 27 17.97 -0.20 -4.36
CA LYS A 27 17.77 -1.52 -3.72
C LYS A 27 16.68 -1.47 -2.66
N VAL A 28 16.71 -0.46 -1.79
CA VAL A 28 15.70 -0.26 -0.74
C VAL A 28 14.35 0.10 -1.36
N ALA A 29 14.31 0.99 -2.34
CA ALA A 29 13.08 1.34 -3.06
C ALA A 29 12.41 0.11 -3.71
N HIS A 30 13.20 -0.76 -4.35
CA HIS A 30 12.71 -1.99 -4.94
C HIS A 30 12.15 -2.96 -3.89
N LYS A 31 12.82 -3.10 -2.74
CA LYS A 31 12.32 -3.91 -1.62
C LYS A 31 10.98 -3.40 -1.12
N ILE A 32 10.84 -2.09 -0.90
CA ILE A 32 9.60 -1.46 -0.41
C ILE A 32 8.47 -1.64 -1.43
N ARG A 33 8.75 -1.41 -2.73
CA ARG A 33 7.79 -1.64 -3.82
C ARG A 33 7.23 -3.06 -3.77
N LYS A 34 8.10 -4.06 -3.63
CA LYS A 34 7.70 -5.47 -3.55
C LYS A 34 6.85 -5.75 -2.32
N GLN A 35 7.28 -5.29 -1.15
CA GLN A 35 6.56 -5.52 0.11
C GLN A 35 5.15 -4.92 0.11
N LEU A 36 4.96 -3.74 -0.47
CA LEU A 36 3.65 -3.09 -0.58
C LEU A 36 2.68 -3.81 -1.55
N LEU A 37 3.20 -4.38 -2.65
CA LEU A 37 2.39 -5.19 -3.57
C LEU A 37 2.03 -6.56 -2.96
N GLU A 38 2.97 -7.16 -2.21
CA GLU A 38 2.73 -8.43 -1.52
C GLU A 38 1.74 -8.26 -0.36
N SER A 39 1.85 -7.18 0.42
CA SER A 39 0.94 -6.93 1.55
C SER A 39 -0.51 -6.73 1.12
N THR A 40 -0.76 -6.22 -0.08
CA THR A 40 -2.13 -6.06 -0.61
C THR A 40 -2.65 -7.36 -1.24
N SER A 41 -1.77 -8.22 -1.75
CA SER A 41 -2.17 -9.45 -2.47
C SER A 41 -3.00 -10.40 -1.62
N GLN A 42 -2.75 -10.46 -0.31
CA GLN A 42 -3.51 -11.29 0.64
C GLN A 42 -5.00 -10.91 0.73
N LEU A 43 -5.38 -9.68 0.36
CA LEU A 43 -6.77 -9.21 0.35
C LEU A 43 -7.64 -9.93 -0.69
N LYS A 44 -7.02 -10.63 -1.66
CA LYS A 44 -7.76 -11.50 -2.59
C LYS A 44 -8.52 -12.60 -1.85
N ASP A 45 -7.88 -13.14 -0.81
CA ASP A 45 -8.32 -14.29 -0.03
C ASP A 45 -8.89 -13.87 1.33
N ASN A 46 -8.34 -12.80 1.94
CA ASN A 46 -8.74 -12.29 3.26
C ASN A 46 -9.08 -10.79 3.20
N PRO A 47 -10.19 -10.39 2.54
CA PRO A 47 -10.54 -8.98 2.33
C PRO A 47 -10.79 -8.20 3.62
N GLU A 48 -11.17 -8.87 4.72
CA GLU A 48 -11.47 -8.27 6.02
C GLU A 48 -10.31 -8.39 7.03
N SER A 49 -9.11 -8.74 6.56
CA SER A 49 -7.91 -8.84 7.41
C SER A 49 -7.41 -7.50 7.95
N GLY A 50 -7.89 -6.38 7.39
CA GLY A 50 -7.59 -5.04 7.87
C GLY A 50 -8.38 -4.70 9.14
N GLN A 51 -7.74 -3.97 10.05
CA GLN A 51 -8.44 -3.38 11.19
C GLN A 51 -9.47 -2.35 10.71
N ILE A 52 -10.61 -2.25 11.41
CA ILE A 52 -11.55 -1.14 11.23
C ILE A 52 -10.83 0.14 11.64
N GLU A 53 -10.91 1.17 10.80
CA GLU A 53 -10.29 2.45 11.13
C GLU A 53 -10.97 3.08 12.34
N TYR A 54 -10.19 3.50 13.33
CA TYR A 54 -10.68 4.19 14.52
C TYR A 54 -11.59 5.40 14.21
N ASN A 55 -11.28 6.12 13.12
CA ASN A 55 -12.10 7.25 12.68
C ASN A 55 -13.43 6.81 12.07
N LEU A 56 -13.50 5.61 11.48
CA LEU A 56 -14.74 5.06 10.95
C LEU A 56 -15.67 4.61 12.08
N GLU A 57 -15.13 4.09 13.18
CA GLU A 57 -15.92 3.70 14.35
C GLU A 57 -16.65 4.88 14.97
N LYS A 58 -16.02 6.06 14.99
CA LYS A 58 -16.59 7.29 15.57
C LYS A 58 -17.67 7.97 14.71
N LEU A 59 -17.80 7.57 13.44
CA LEU A 59 -18.76 8.13 12.50
C LEU A 59 -20.07 7.32 12.42
N LYS A 60 -20.14 6.18 13.11
CA LYS A 60 -21.37 5.39 13.28
C LYS A 60 -22.17 5.88 14.47
#